data_AF-A0A4Q5R7L6-F1
#
_entry.id   AF-A0A4Q5R7L6-F1
#
_cell.length_a   1.000
_cell.length_b   1.000
_cell.length_c   1.000
_cell.angle_alpha   90.00
_cell.angle_beta   90.00
_cell.angle_gamma   90.00
#
_symmetry.space_group_name_H-M   'P 1'
#
loop_
_entity.id
_entity.type
_entity.pdbx_description
1 polymer ?
#
loop_
_entity_poly.entity_id
_entity_poly.type
_entity_poly.pdbx_seq_one_letter_code
_entity_poly.pdbx_strand_id
1 'polypeptide(L)'
;MTKNHHPGRRFAATACCLASVALLGGCGVLDRGFLSPAGPVAQIIHDEFFFVCLVMLFVIVPVLLLVPLVAWHYRLSNTKSAYRPQWGFSWSLEGLIWIPPTAIVITLAVFLWRDTHRLDPYKSLPGEAITVQAIAADWKWIFVYPEQGVATVNQLVIPAGRPVHLDLTSATVMQSMLMPRLAGQIAVMAGMRTQLNFQADAPGRFFGENTQFSGFGFQNEKFAVDAMDAAGFDRWLAEVRAQPNRLDATEYEKLTRRSTLPHPLAYAAVQPGLFEQVVSLQQPSGHALELAKLPPRPMPMAVDRGMPHDHGKTQ
;
A
#
# COMPACT_ATOMS: atom_id res chain seq x y z
N MET A 1 -8.78 -52.44 -42.38
CA MET A 1 -9.70 -51.72 -41.48
C MET A 1 -8.88 -50.90 -40.48
N THR A 2 -8.92 -49.58 -40.64
CA THR A 2 -8.06 -48.59 -40.01
C THR A 2 -8.48 -48.30 -38.56
N LYS A 3 -7.53 -48.31 -37.62
CA LYS A 3 -7.73 -47.92 -36.21
C LYS A 3 -7.87 -46.40 -36.12
N ASN A 4 -9.09 -45.90 -35.87
CA ASN A 4 -9.33 -44.50 -35.53
C ASN A 4 -8.65 -44.13 -34.20
N HIS A 5 -7.49 -43.48 -34.28
CA HIS A 5 -6.92 -42.76 -33.14
C HIS A 5 -7.63 -41.41 -33.02
N HIS A 6 -8.47 -41.23 -32.00
CA HIS A 6 -9.08 -39.93 -31.69
C HIS A 6 -8.02 -38.99 -31.07
N PRO A 7 -7.57 -37.93 -31.78
CA PRO A 7 -6.49 -37.06 -31.29
C PRO A 7 -6.93 -36.17 -30.11
N GLY A 8 -8.24 -35.97 -29.90
CA GLY A 8 -8.76 -35.05 -28.89
C GLY A 8 -8.53 -35.45 -27.42
N ARG A 9 -8.44 -36.76 -27.11
CA ARG A 9 -8.24 -37.22 -25.71
C ARG A 9 -6.82 -36.96 -25.20
N ARG A 10 -5.83 -36.96 -26.09
CA ARG A 10 -4.44 -36.64 -25.73
C ARG A 10 -4.28 -35.14 -25.50
N PHE A 11 -4.83 -34.30 -26.37
CA PHE A 11 -4.79 -32.84 -26.19
C PHE A 11 -5.51 -32.36 -24.91
N ALA A 12 -6.66 -32.95 -24.56
CA ALA A 12 -7.36 -32.61 -23.32
C ALA A 12 -6.56 -33.00 -22.06
N ALA A 13 -5.90 -34.17 -22.08
CA ALA A 13 -5.06 -34.61 -20.96
C ALA A 13 -3.81 -33.73 -20.79
N THR A 14 -3.15 -33.34 -21.89
CA THR A 14 -1.98 -32.45 -21.84
C THR A 14 -2.36 -31.03 -21.39
N ALA A 15 -3.50 -30.50 -21.84
CA ALA A 15 -4.01 -29.21 -21.38
C ALA A 15 -4.37 -29.19 -19.89
N CYS A 16 -4.95 -30.29 -19.39
CA CYS A 16 -5.26 -30.46 -17.96
C CYS A 16 -4.00 -30.56 -17.10
N CYS A 17 -2.94 -31.23 -17.59
CA CYS A 17 -1.66 -31.29 -16.89
C CYS A 17 -0.93 -29.93 -16.88
N LEU A 18 -0.95 -29.18 -17.97
CA LEU A 18 -0.37 -27.82 -18.02
C LEU A 18 -1.13 -26.83 -17.13
N ALA A 19 -2.46 -26.91 -17.08
CA ALA A 19 -3.26 -26.11 -16.16
C ALA A 19 -2.96 -26.46 -14.69
N SER A 20 -2.73 -27.75 -14.38
CA SER A 20 -2.38 -28.20 -13.03
C SER A 20 -1.00 -27.68 -12.60
N VAL A 21 0.00 -27.71 -13.49
CA VAL A 21 1.35 -27.17 -13.22
C VAL A 21 1.32 -25.65 -13.04
N ALA A 22 0.48 -24.93 -13.80
CA ALA A 22 0.29 -23.48 -13.63
C ALA A 22 -0.36 -23.12 -12.28
N LEU A 23 -1.21 -23.99 -11.73
CA LEU A 23 -1.86 -23.77 -10.43
C LEU A 23 -0.95 -24.06 -9.22
N LEU A 24 0.08 -24.89 -9.38
CA LEU A 24 0.98 -25.32 -8.30
C LEU A 24 2.11 -24.32 -7.97
N GLY A 25 2.44 -23.40 -8.88
CA GLY A 25 3.56 -22.46 -8.70
C GLY A 25 3.26 -21.22 -7.82
N GLY A 26 2.00 -20.99 -7.43
CA GLY A 26 1.59 -19.74 -6.79
C GLY A 26 1.87 -19.65 -5.29
N CYS A 27 1.82 -20.76 -4.55
CA CYS A 27 1.68 -20.74 -3.09
C CYS A 27 2.86 -20.06 -2.35
N GLY A 28 4.11 -20.24 -2.81
CA GLY A 28 5.28 -19.64 -2.16
C GLY A 28 5.36 -18.11 -2.25
N VAL A 29 4.69 -17.50 -3.23
CA VAL A 29 4.55 -16.03 -3.33
C VAL A 29 3.44 -15.53 -2.40
N LEU A 30 2.40 -16.35 -2.18
CA LEU A 30 1.28 -16.03 -1.29
C LEU A 30 1.71 -16.02 0.18
N ASP A 31 2.64 -16.92 0.57
CA ASP A 31 3.16 -17.02 1.95
C ASP A 31 3.93 -15.79 2.44
N ARG A 32 4.45 -14.97 1.51
CA ARG A 32 5.17 -13.72 1.84
C ARG A 32 4.30 -12.47 1.75
N GLY A 33 3.11 -12.58 1.17
CA GLY A 33 2.19 -11.47 0.96
C GLY A 33 1.12 -11.36 2.05
N PHE A 34 0.10 -10.56 1.78
CA PHE A 34 -1.03 -10.34 2.69
C PHE A 34 -1.89 -11.60 2.95
N LEU A 35 -1.70 -12.67 2.17
CA LEU A 35 -2.41 -13.95 2.33
C LEU A 35 -1.90 -14.80 3.49
N SER A 36 -0.76 -14.46 4.08
CA SER A 36 -0.28 -15.05 5.33
C SER A 36 -0.15 -13.97 6.40
N PRO A 37 -1.27 -13.54 7.00
CA PRO A 37 -1.25 -12.52 8.04
C PRO A 37 -0.47 -12.99 9.28
N ALA A 38 0.23 -12.06 9.92
CA ALA A 38 1.07 -12.30 11.09
C ALA A 38 0.81 -11.27 12.22
N GLY A 39 -0.33 -10.58 12.14
CA GLY A 39 -0.77 -9.58 13.10
C GLY A 39 -2.28 -9.40 13.06
N PRO A 40 -2.87 -8.78 14.10
CA PRO A 40 -4.33 -8.66 14.23
C PRO A 40 -4.95 -7.78 13.14
N VAL A 41 -4.26 -6.70 12.74
CA VAL A 41 -4.71 -5.81 11.66
C VAL A 41 -4.68 -6.54 10.31
N ALA A 42 -3.59 -7.25 10.01
CA ALA A 42 -3.45 -8.02 8.78
C ALA A 42 -4.48 -9.16 8.69
N GLN A 43 -4.81 -9.81 9.82
CA GLN A 43 -5.82 -10.87 9.86
C GLN A 43 -7.20 -10.37 9.45
N ILE A 44 -7.62 -9.19 9.93
CA ILE A 44 -8.91 -8.61 9.56
C ILE A 44 -8.95 -8.30 8.05
N ILE A 45 -7.89 -7.70 7.51
CA ILE A 45 -7.77 -7.40 6.08
C ILE A 45 -7.84 -8.69 5.24
N HIS A 46 -7.16 -9.74 5.68
CA HIS A 46 -7.18 -11.05 5.04
C HIS A 46 -8.60 -11.64 4.99
N ASP A 47 -9.31 -11.63 6.12
CA ASP A 47 -10.65 -12.21 6.22
C ASP A 47 -11.67 -11.40 5.39
N GLU A 48 -11.55 -10.07 5.38
CA GLU A 48 -12.37 -9.19 4.53
C GLU A 48 -12.12 -9.44 3.04
N PHE A 49 -10.86 -9.61 2.62
CA PHE A 49 -10.51 -9.95 1.24
C PHE A 49 -11.21 -11.25 0.79
N PHE A 50 -11.10 -12.33 1.57
CA PHE A 50 -11.74 -13.60 1.22
C PHE A 50 -13.26 -13.52 1.23
N PHE A 51 -13.84 -12.75 2.15
CA PHE A 51 -15.28 -12.50 2.17
C PHE A 51 -15.75 -11.79 0.88
N VAL A 52 -15.06 -10.73 0.46
CA VAL A 52 -15.38 -10.01 -0.78
C VAL A 52 -15.18 -10.91 -2.01
N CYS A 53 -14.11 -11.70 -2.06
CA CYS A 53 -13.89 -12.67 -3.13
C CYS A 53 -15.03 -13.69 -3.23
N LEU A 54 -15.52 -14.20 -2.09
CA LEU A 54 -16.64 -15.15 -2.06
C LEU A 54 -17.93 -14.51 -2.61
N VAL A 55 -18.22 -13.28 -2.21
CA VAL A 55 -19.39 -12.53 -2.70
C VAL A 55 -19.28 -12.24 -4.20
N MET A 56 -18.11 -11.83 -4.69
CA MET A 56 -17.87 -11.64 -6.12
C MET A 56 -18.03 -12.95 -6.90
N LEU A 57 -17.52 -14.06 -6.38
CA LEU A 57 -17.66 -15.38 -7.01
C LEU A 57 -19.13 -15.78 -7.13
N PHE A 58 -19.93 -15.53 -6.08
CA PHE A 58 -21.37 -15.79 -6.09
C PHE A 58 -22.10 -15.02 -7.19
N VAL A 59 -21.66 -13.81 -7.55
CA VAL A 59 -22.25 -13.01 -8.64
C VAL A 59 -21.73 -13.45 -10.01
N ILE A 60 -20.43 -13.73 -10.13
CA ILE A 60 -19.78 -14.01 -11.42
C ILE A 60 -20.09 -15.43 -11.91
N VAL A 61 -20.08 -16.44 -11.03
CA VAL A 61 -20.25 -17.86 -11.42
C VAL A 61 -21.60 -18.10 -12.13
N PRO A 62 -22.75 -17.63 -11.64
CA PRO A 62 -24.01 -17.77 -12.35
C PRO A 62 -23.98 -17.14 -13.74
N VAL A 63 -23.36 -15.97 -13.91
CA VAL A 63 -23.24 -15.32 -15.23
C VAL A 63 -22.40 -16.18 -16.18
N LEU A 64 -21.23 -16.64 -15.72
CA LEU A 64 -20.33 -17.48 -16.52
C LEU A 64 -20.93 -18.84 -16.90
N LEU A 65 -21.85 -19.38 -16.09
CA LEU A 65 -22.55 -20.64 -16.38
C LEU A 65 -23.81 -20.42 -17.23
N LEU A 66 -24.64 -19.44 -16.89
CA LEU A 66 -25.93 -19.21 -17.54
C LEU A 66 -25.76 -18.70 -18.97
N VAL A 67 -24.80 -17.82 -19.24
CA VAL A 67 -24.57 -17.29 -20.59
C VAL A 67 -24.31 -18.40 -21.63
N PRO A 68 -23.33 -19.32 -21.45
CA PRO A 68 -23.12 -20.40 -22.41
C PRO A 68 -24.26 -21.42 -22.41
N LEU A 69 -24.92 -21.68 -21.27
CA LEU A 69 -26.08 -22.57 -21.21
C LEU A 69 -27.25 -22.03 -22.02
N VAL A 70 -27.56 -20.74 -21.89
CA VAL A 70 -28.60 -20.05 -22.66
C VAL A 70 -28.22 -20.00 -24.14
N ALA A 71 -26.98 -19.64 -24.47
CA ALA A 71 -26.50 -19.62 -25.85
C ALA A 71 -26.57 -21.00 -26.53
N TRP A 72 -26.28 -22.07 -25.78
CA TRP A 72 -26.38 -23.44 -26.27
C TRP A 72 -27.83 -23.91 -26.39
N HIS A 73 -28.67 -23.65 -25.38
CA HIS A 73 -30.06 -24.09 -25.35
C HIS A 73 -30.93 -23.38 -26.41
N TYR A 74 -30.73 -22.08 -26.62
CA TYR A 74 -31.47 -21.26 -27.59
C TYR A 74 -30.74 -21.07 -28.93
N ARG A 75 -29.79 -21.97 -29.25
CA ARG A 75 -29.11 -22.00 -30.55
C ARG A 75 -30.11 -22.24 -31.70
N LEU A 76 -29.91 -21.56 -32.84
CA LEU A 76 -30.75 -21.65 -34.06
C LEU A 76 -31.09 -23.08 -34.54
N SER A 77 -30.22 -24.05 -34.26
CA SER A 77 -30.43 -25.46 -34.63
C SER A 77 -31.47 -26.18 -33.75
N ASN A 78 -31.88 -25.63 -32.61
CA ASN A 78 -32.82 -26.25 -31.69
C ASN A 78 -34.27 -25.79 -31.97
N THR A 79 -35.07 -26.67 -32.56
CA THR A 79 -36.47 -26.39 -32.98
C THR A 79 -37.52 -26.67 -31.89
N LYS A 80 -37.12 -27.20 -30.72
CA LYS A 80 -38.03 -27.56 -29.62
C LYS A 80 -38.17 -26.50 -28.53
N SER A 81 -37.54 -25.33 -28.69
CA SER A 81 -37.52 -24.29 -27.67
C SER A 81 -38.76 -23.37 -27.78
N ALA A 82 -39.17 -22.80 -26.64
CA ALA A 82 -40.26 -21.82 -26.60
C ALA A 82 -39.79 -20.47 -27.17
N TYR A 83 -39.85 -20.33 -28.50
CA TYR A 83 -39.52 -19.08 -29.19
C TYR A 83 -40.62 -18.03 -28.95
N ARG A 84 -40.29 -16.94 -28.24
CA ARG A 84 -41.21 -15.84 -27.92
C ARG A 84 -40.59 -14.48 -28.27
N PRO A 85 -40.75 -13.99 -29.52
CA PRO A 85 -40.08 -12.77 -29.99
C PRO A 85 -40.65 -11.46 -29.41
N GLN A 86 -41.83 -11.50 -28.81
CA GLN A 86 -42.58 -10.32 -28.32
C GLN A 86 -42.63 -10.24 -26.78
N TRP A 87 -41.82 -11.04 -26.09
CA TRP A 87 -41.73 -10.99 -24.63
C TRP A 87 -40.70 -9.94 -24.19
N GLY A 88 -41.18 -8.77 -23.77
CA GLY A 88 -40.33 -7.65 -23.37
C GLY A 88 -40.24 -7.40 -21.87
N PHE A 89 -41.12 -7.97 -21.05
CA PHE A 89 -41.19 -7.62 -19.63
C PHE A 89 -41.74 -8.76 -18.74
N SER A 90 -41.15 -8.89 -17.55
CA SER A 90 -41.61 -9.80 -16.50
C SER A 90 -41.18 -9.27 -15.14
N TRP A 91 -42.17 -8.93 -14.30
CA TRP A 91 -41.94 -8.44 -12.93
C TRP A 91 -41.10 -9.40 -12.08
N SER A 92 -41.28 -10.71 -12.26
CA SER A 92 -40.53 -11.71 -11.51
C SER A 92 -39.05 -11.73 -11.88
N LEU A 93 -38.72 -11.53 -13.16
CA LEU A 93 -37.34 -11.47 -13.63
C LEU A 93 -36.68 -10.15 -13.23
N GLU A 94 -37.42 -9.04 -13.33
CA GLU A 94 -36.96 -7.71 -12.91
C GLU A 94 -36.58 -7.71 -11.42
N GLY A 95 -37.44 -8.28 -10.56
CA GLY A 95 -37.14 -8.44 -9.14
C GLY A 95 -35.90 -9.30 -8.88
N LEU A 96 -35.73 -10.41 -9.61
CA LEU A 96 -34.57 -11.29 -9.47
C LEU A 96 -33.25 -10.63 -9.90
N ILE A 97 -33.29 -9.72 -10.88
CA ILE A 97 -32.09 -9.02 -11.37
C ILE A 97 -31.70 -7.87 -10.44
N TRP A 98 -32.67 -7.16 -9.85
CA TRP A 98 -32.38 -5.98 -9.02
C TRP A 98 -32.20 -6.27 -7.54
N ILE A 99 -33.01 -7.16 -6.95
CA ILE A 99 -33.04 -7.35 -5.50
C ILE A 99 -31.72 -7.94 -4.98
N PRO A 100 -31.15 -9.03 -5.54
CA PRO A 100 -29.92 -9.61 -5.02
C PRO A 100 -28.71 -8.64 -5.11
N PRO A 101 -28.42 -7.97 -6.24
CA PRO A 101 -27.34 -7.00 -6.29
C PRO A 101 -27.52 -5.82 -5.32
N THR A 102 -28.75 -5.31 -5.20
CA THR A 102 -29.06 -4.22 -4.26
C THR A 102 -28.81 -4.65 -2.81
N ALA A 103 -29.27 -5.84 -2.43
CA ALA A 103 -29.04 -6.40 -1.09
C ALA A 103 -27.55 -6.64 -0.80
N ILE A 104 -26.79 -7.12 -1.79
CA ILE A 104 -25.34 -7.29 -1.68
C ILE A 104 -24.66 -5.94 -1.44
N VAL A 105 -24.97 -4.91 -2.24
CA VAL A 105 -24.38 -3.58 -2.09
C VAL A 105 -24.68 -2.98 -0.72
N ILE A 106 -25.92 -3.06 -0.25
CA ILE A 106 -26.31 -2.57 1.08
C ILE A 106 -25.50 -3.29 2.18
N THR A 107 -25.38 -4.61 2.07
CA THR A 107 -24.63 -5.41 3.04
C THR A 107 -23.16 -4.99 3.07
N LEU A 108 -22.50 -4.96 1.91
CA LEU A 108 -21.09 -4.56 1.80
C LEU A 108 -20.85 -3.13 2.28
N ALA A 109 -21.77 -2.20 2.04
CA ALA A 109 -21.66 -0.83 2.52
C ALA A 109 -21.65 -0.75 4.06
N VAL A 110 -22.48 -1.54 4.74
CA VAL A 110 -22.52 -1.61 6.20
C VAL A 110 -21.24 -2.23 6.78
N PHE A 111 -20.73 -3.30 6.15
CA PHE A 111 -19.45 -3.91 6.53
C PHE A 111 -18.30 -2.91 6.35
N LEU A 112 -18.17 -2.30 5.18
CA LEU A 112 -17.14 -1.30 4.88
C LEU A 112 -17.15 -0.15 5.89
N TRP A 113 -18.32 0.40 6.23
CA TRP A 113 -18.43 1.46 7.23
C TRP A 113 -17.90 1.02 8.60
N ARG A 114 -18.28 -0.17 9.06
CA ARG A 114 -17.86 -0.73 10.34
C ARG A 114 -16.35 -1.00 10.37
N ASP A 115 -15.81 -1.58 9.31
CA ASP A 115 -14.41 -2.00 9.25
C ASP A 115 -13.47 -0.82 9.05
N THR A 116 -13.89 0.20 8.28
CA THR A 116 -13.17 1.49 8.16
C THR A 116 -12.96 2.15 9.52
N HIS A 117 -13.97 2.15 10.41
CA HIS A 117 -13.82 2.72 11.75
C HIS A 117 -13.05 1.83 12.73
N ARG A 118 -12.95 0.53 12.47
CA ARG A 118 -12.20 -0.41 13.30
C ARG A 118 -10.72 -0.41 12.97
N LEU A 119 -10.40 -0.29 11.68
CA LEU A 119 -9.06 -0.35 11.11
C LEU A 119 -8.44 1.04 10.90
N ASP A 120 -8.93 2.06 11.62
CA ASP A 120 -8.32 3.39 11.60
C ASP A 120 -6.84 3.29 12.03
N PRO A 121 -5.87 3.62 11.15
CA PRO A 121 -4.44 3.51 11.45
C PRO A 121 -4.00 4.31 12.68
N TYR A 122 -4.72 5.40 13.01
CA TYR A 122 -4.39 6.30 14.11
C TYR A 122 -4.87 5.76 15.47
N LYS A 123 -5.75 4.77 15.47
CA LYS A 123 -6.28 4.18 16.70
C LYS A 123 -5.28 3.23 17.33
N SER A 124 -4.88 3.50 18.56
CA SER A 124 -3.99 2.62 19.33
C SER A 124 -4.64 1.25 19.57
N LEU A 125 -3.84 0.20 19.42
CA LEU A 125 -4.22 -1.15 19.82
C LEU A 125 -4.19 -1.27 21.36
N PRO A 126 -5.01 -2.16 21.95
CA PRO A 126 -5.01 -2.37 23.39
C PRO A 126 -3.67 -2.93 23.87
N GLY A 127 -3.07 -2.29 24.87
CA GLY A 127 -1.79 -2.70 25.47
C GLY A 127 -0.81 -1.54 25.60
N GLU A 128 0.33 -1.79 26.24
CA GLU A 128 1.43 -0.83 26.30
C GLU A 128 2.17 -0.86 24.97
N ALA A 129 2.03 0.19 24.15
CA ALA A 129 2.70 0.25 22.85
C ALA A 129 4.19 0.60 23.00
N ILE A 130 5.03 0.13 22.08
CA ILE A 130 6.36 0.71 21.86
C ILE A 130 6.25 1.81 20.80
N THR A 131 6.82 2.97 21.08
CA THR A 131 6.84 4.10 20.13
C THR A 131 8.05 4.01 19.21
N VAL A 132 7.83 4.03 17.91
CA VAL A 132 8.89 4.08 16.89
C VAL A 132 8.59 5.23 15.94
N GLN A 133 9.61 5.97 15.54
CA GLN A 133 9.53 7.08 14.60
C GLN A 133 10.21 6.68 13.29
N ALA A 134 9.45 6.58 12.21
CA ALA A 134 9.96 6.30 10.87
C ALA A 134 10.12 7.59 10.06
N ILE A 135 11.33 7.81 9.55
CA ILE A 135 11.65 8.90 8.64
C ILE A 135 11.94 8.30 7.27
N ALA A 136 11.12 8.67 6.29
CA ALA A 136 11.29 8.28 4.91
C ALA A 136 12.31 9.22 4.25
N ALA A 137 13.45 8.68 3.83
CA ALA A 137 14.46 9.40 3.06
C ALA A 137 14.55 8.84 1.64
N ASP A 138 15.33 9.48 0.76
CA ASP A 138 15.53 9.01 -0.62
C ASP A 138 16.12 7.57 -0.60
N TRP A 139 15.24 6.59 -0.83
CA TRP A 139 15.51 5.15 -0.93
C TRP A 139 16.05 4.48 0.35
N LYS A 140 15.70 5.04 1.52
CA LYS A 140 16.04 4.49 2.84
C LYS A 140 14.93 4.76 3.84
N TRP A 141 14.74 3.84 4.78
CA TRP A 141 13.87 4.02 5.93
C TRP A 141 14.71 4.13 7.20
N ILE A 142 14.61 5.25 7.91
CA ILE A 142 15.29 5.46 9.18
C ILE A 142 14.27 5.26 10.29
N PHE A 143 14.52 4.34 11.20
CA PHE A 143 13.68 4.05 12.36
C PHE A 143 14.37 4.53 13.62
N VAL A 144 13.73 5.42 14.37
CA VAL A 144 14.22 6.00 15.62
C VAL A 144 13.37 5.48 16.77
N TYR A 145 14.02 5.03 17.83
CA TYR A 145 13.38 4.52 19.05
C TYR A 145 13.59 5.56 20.15
N PRO A 146 12.69 6.55 20.30
CA PRO A 146 12.92 7.71 21.16
C PRO A 146 13.12 7.34 22.65
N GLU A 147 12.39 6.35 23.15
CA GLU A 147 12.50 5.89 24.54
C GLU A 147 13.81 5.15 24.81
N GLN A 148 14.30 4.38 23.83
CA GLN A 148 15.51 3.58 23.95
C GLN A 148 16.77 4.34 23.54
N GLY A 149 16.63 5.45 22.80
CA GLY A 149 17.71 6.32 22.33
C GLY A 149 18.50 5.77 21.15
N VAL A 150 18.01 4.74 20.45
CA VAL A 150 18.71 4.06 19.34
C VAL A 150 18.04 4.35 18.00
N ALA A 151 18.75 4.13 16.90
CA ALA A 151 18.16 4.16 15.55
C ALA A 151 18.70 3.04 14.67
N THR A 152 17.92 2.69 13.65
CA THR A 152 18.29 1.75 12.60
C THR A 152 17.91 2.27 11.23
N VAL A 153 18.55 1.77 10.19
CA VAL A 153 18.26 2.11 8.80
C VAL A 153 17.98 0.82 8.02
N ASN A 154 16.85 0.77 7.32
CA ASN A 154 16.34 -0.36 6.54
C ASN A 154 16.08 -1.65 7.36
N GLN A 155 16.02 -1.55 8.68
CA GLN A 155 15.63 -2.65 9.56
C GLN A 155 14.81 -2.09 10.72
N LEU A 156 13.60 -2.59 10.88
CA LEU A 156 12.71 -2.32 12.00
C LEU A 156 12.73 -3.55 12.91
N VAL A 157 13.02 -3.38 14.20
CA VAL A 157 13.03 -4.48 15.17
C VAL A 157 11.97 -4.18 16.22
N ILE A 158 11.09 -5.14 16.46
CA ILE A 158 9.93 -4.97 17.35
C ILE A 158 9.78 -6.18 18.28
N PRO A 159 9.26 -5.99 19.50
CA PRO A 159 8.84 -7.10 20.35
C PRO A 159 7.52 -7.70 19.83
N ALA A 160 7.51 -9.00 19.56
CA ALA A 160 6.32 -9.76 19.23
C ALA A 160 5.34 -9.81 20.41
N GLY A 161 4.04 -9.79 20.11
CA GLY A 161 2.96 -9.78 21.10
C GLY A 161 2.71 -8.42 21.77
N ARG A 162 3.42 -7.37 21.36
CA ARG A 162 3.24 -6.00 21.87
C ARG A 162 2.83 -5.04 20.74
N PRO A 163 1.87 -4.15 20.97
CA PRO A 163 1.54 -3.09 20.02
C PRO A 163 2.73 -2.19 19.70
N VAL A 164 2.82 -1.74 18.45
CA VAL A 164 3.80 -0.77 17.96
C VAL A 164 3.04 0.45 17.48
N HIS A 165 3.38 1.61 18.03
CA HIS A 165 2.93 2.90 17.56
C HIS A 165 4.02 3.50 16.67
N LEU A 166 3.72 3.66 15.38
CA LEU A 166 4.65 4.18 14.39
C LEU A 166 4.25 5.60 13.97
N ASP A 167 5.09 6.56 14.31
CA ASP A 167 5.00 7.93 13.80
C ASP A 167 5.82 8.04 12.52
N LEU A 168 5.21 8.44 11.41
CA LEU A 168 5.86 8.54 10.10
C LEU A 168 5.92 9.97 9.60
N THR A 169 7.06 10.35 9.03
CA THR A 169 7.24 11.58 8.24
C THR A 169 8.16 11.30 7.05
N SER A 170 8.06 12.11 6.00
CA SER A 170 9.05 12.10 4.93
C SER A 170 10.01 13.26 5.09
N ALA A 171 11.27 13.03 4.77
CA ALA A 171 12.30 14.06 4.68
C ALA A 171 12.34 14.72 3.29
N THR A 172 11.77 14.06 2.27
CA THR A 172 11.86 14.49 0.87
C THR A 172 10.50 14.46 0.18
N VAL A 173 10.18 13.39 -0.55
CA VAL A 173 8.99 13.25 -1.39
C VAL A 173 7.93 12.39 -0.71
N MET A 174 6.69 12.43 -1.22
CA MET A 174 5.66 11.52 -0.76
C MET A 174 6.08 10.07 -1.03
N GLN A 175 6.08 9.25 0.01
CA GLN A 175 6.37 7.82 -0.02
C GLN A 175 5.19 7.06 0.56
N SER A 176 5.15 5.74 0.38
CA SER A 176 4.09 4.92 0.99
C SER A 176 4.65 3.62 1.50
N MET A 177 4.65 3.47 2.83
CA MET A 177 5.13 2.29 3.52
C MET A 177 4.07 1.19 3.44
N LEU A 178 4.46 0.01 2.97
CA LEU A 178 3.65 -1.21 2.99
C LEU A 178 4.36 -2.28 3.81
N MET A 179 3.63 -2.97 4.69
CA MET A 179 4.12 -4.12 5.46
C MET A 179 3.14 -5.30 5.36
N PRO A 180 3.09 -6.04 4.24
CA PRO A 180 1.92 -6.84 3.84
C PRO A 180 1.40 -7.84 4.88
N ARG A 181 2.29 -8.43 5.67
CA ARG A 181 1.95 -9.46 6.67
C ARG A 181 1.57 -8.88 8.04
N LEU A 182 1.89 -7.62 8.30
CA LEU A 182 1.74 -7.00 9.63
C LEU A 182 0.69 -5.89 9.62
N ALA A 183 0.72 -5.05 8.59
CA ALA A 183 -0.12 -3.88 8.46
C ALA A 183 -0.51 -3.65 6.99
N GLY A 184 -1.43 -2.72 6.78
CA GLY A 184 -1.75 -2.24 5.44
C GLY A 184 -0.65 -1.35 4.85
N GLN A 185 -1.09 -0.52 3.91
CA GLN A 185 -0.27 0.53 3.32
C GLN A 185 -0.62 1.87 3.96
N ILE A 186 0.38 2.72 4.21
CA ILE A 186 0.15 4.09 4.65
C ILE A 186 1.03 5.08 3.87
N ALA A 187 0.45 6.21 3.47
CA ALA A 187 1.17 7.28 2.80
C ALA A 187 1.91 8.15 3.82
N VAL A 188 3.08 8.62 3.45
CA VAL A 188 3.95 9.44 4.30
C VAL A 188 4.36 10.67 3.50
N MET A 189 4.15 11.85 4.08
CA MET A 189 4.35 13.14 3.43
C MET A 189 5.36 13.99 4.21
N ALA A 190 6.05 14.87 3.49
CA ALA A 190 6.97 15.81 4.12
C ALA A 190 6.19 16.89 4.88
N GLY A 191 6.66 17.25 6.08
CA GLY A 191 6.03 18.29 6.91
C GLY A 191 4.77 17.85 7.68
N MET A 192 4.38 16.57 7.56
CA MET A 192 3.22 16.01 8.26
C MET A 192 3.62 14.78 9.08
N ARG A 193 2.95 14.59 10.21
CA ARG A 193 3.02 13.35 10.99
C ARG A 193 1.84 12.46 10.63
N THR A 194 2.15 11.26 10.20
CA THR A 194 1.16 10.20 9.96
C THR A 194 1.36 9.10 11.00
N GLN A 195 0.30 8.47 11.47
CA GLN A 195 0.39 7.44 12.50
C GLN A 195 -0.07 6.09 11.95
N LEU A 196 0.62 5.03 12.36
CA LEU A 196 0.24 3.65 12.09
C LEU A 196 0.41 2.81 13.35
N ASN A 197 -0.66 2.15 13.78
CA ASN A 197 -0.63 1.20 14.88
C ASN A 197 -0.74 -0.23 14.35
N PHE A 198 0.19 -1.10 14.73
CA PHE A 198 0.20 -2.50 14.32
C PHE A 198 0.86 -3.40 15.38
N GLN A 199 0.83 -4.71 15.17
CA GLN A 199 1.44 -5.70 16.06
C GLN A 199 1.86 -6.92 15.24
N ALA A 200 2.95 -7.58 15.66
CA ALA A 200 3.29 -8.93 15.21
C ALA A 200 2.87 -9.94 16.29
N ASP A 201 2.12 -10.98 15.94
CA ASP A 201 1.60 -11.94 16.92
C ASP A 201 2.65 -12.95 17.40
N ALA A 202 3.62 -13.28 16.53
CA ALA A 202 4.69 -14.23 16.83
C ALA A 202 6.06 -13.70 16.35
N PRO A 203 7.16 -14.14 16.98
CA PRO A 203 8.50 -13.86 16.50
C PRO A 203 8.69 -14.35 15.06
N GLY A 204 9.37 -13.55 14.25
CA GLY A 204 9.59 -13.85 12.84
C GLY A 204 10.18 -12.68 12.08
N ARG A 205 10.66 -12.96 10.87
CA ARG A 205 11.18 -11.96 9.95
C ARG A 205 10.17 -11.67 8.84
N PHE A 206 9.77 -10.42 8.75
CA PHE A 206 8.85 -9.89 7.77
C PHE A 206 9.54 -8.85 6.89
N PHE A 207 8.84 -8.42 5.86
CA PHE A 207 9.36 -7.47 4.88
C PHE A 207 8.41 -6.29 4.76
N GLY A 208 8.99 -5.10 4.62
CA GLY A 208 8.29 -3.91 4.22
C GLY A 208 8.99 -3.26 3.02
N GLU A 209 8.23 -2.49 2.26
CA GLU A 209 8.72 -1.80 1.09
C GLU A 209 7.96 -0.49 0.87
N ASN A 210 8.57 0.39 0.07
CA ASN A 210 7.87 1.55 -0.45
C ASN A 210 7.10 1.18 -1.72
N THR A 211 5.84 1.58 -1.81
CA THR A 211 4.98 1.34 -2.99
C THR A 211 4.79 2.57 -3.87
N GLN A 212 5.16 3.77 -3.37
CA GLN A 212 5.04 5.02 -4.11
C GLN A 212 6.37 5.40 -4.75
N PHE A 213 6.38 5.56 -6.08
CA PHE A 213 7.60 5.88 -6.82
C PHE A 213 8.28 7.15 -6.30
N SER A 214 9.54 7.00 -5.85
CA SER A 214 10.37 8.04 -5.23
C SER A 214 11.66 8.34 -6.02
N GLY A 215 11.81 7.79 -7.22
CA GLY A 215 12.97 8.01 -8.10
C GLY A 215 13.81 6.76 -8.38
N PHE A 216 15.04 6.94 -8.85
CA PHE A 216 15.90 5.88 -9.42
C PHE A 216 16.26 4.72 -8.48
N GLY A 217 16.29 4.93 -7.17
CA GLY A 217 16.60 3.87 -6.19
C GLY A 217 15.37 3.21 -5.58
N PHE A 218 14.17 3.56 -6.04
CA PHE A 218 12.89 3.11 -5.49
C PHE A 218 12.79 1.58 -5.38
N GLN A 219 13.24 0.83 -6.39
CA GLN A 219 13.21 -0.64 -6.38
C GLN A 219 13.99 -1.29 -5.22
N ASN A 220 14.96 -0.57 -4.66
CA ASN A 220 15.82 -1.04 -3.57
C ASN A 220 15.32 -0.55 -2.20
N GLU A 221 14.23 0.21 -2.16
CA GLU A 221 13.67 0.79 -0.95
C GLU A 221 12.82 -0.24 -0.19
N LYS A 222 13.53 -1.24 0.33
CA LYS A 222 12.99 -2.37 1.09
C LYS A 222 13.64 -2.41 2.45
N PHE A 223 12.88 -2.79 3.46
CA PHE A 223 13.35 -2.94 4.83
C PHE A 223 12.86 -4.27 5.42
N ALA A 224 13.67 -4.83 6.33
CA ALA A 224 13.25 -5.98 7.11
C ALA A 224 12.49 -5.51 8.36
N VAL A 225 11.48 -6.28 8.77
CA VAL A 225 10.83 -6.13 10.07
C VAL A 225 11.09 -7.39 10.87
N ASP A 226 11.94 -7.33 11.89
CA ASP A 226 12.29 -8.45 12.73
C ASP A 226 11.48 -8.37 14.03
N ALA A 227 10.46 -9.24 14.15
CA ALA A 227 9.72 -9.41 15.40
C ALA A 227 10.46 -10.43 16.27
N MET A 228 10.88 -10.02 17.46
CA MET A 228 11.62 -10.85 18.42
C MET A 228 10.77 -11.09 19.67
N ASP A 229 11.09 -12.14 20.42
CA ASP A 229 10.58 -12.23 21.79
C ASP A 229 11.18 -11.10 22.66
N ALA A 230 10.60 -10.86 23.84
CA ALA A 230 11.05 -9.78 24.71
C ALA A 230 12.56 -9.87 25.05
N ALA A 231 13.04 -11.08 25.35
CA ALA A 231 14.45 -11.32 25.65
C ALA A 231 15.37 -11.13 24.41
N GLY A 232 14.89 -11.47 23.22
CA GLY A 232 15.59 -11.18 21.96
C GLY A 232 15.69 -9.69 21.68
N PHE A 233 14.59 -8.95 21.91
CA PHE A 233 14.57 -7.50 21.76
C PHE A 233 15.54 -6.80 22.72
N ASP A 234 15.57 -7.21 24.00
CA ASP A 234 16.49 -6.65 24.99
C ASP A 234 17.96 -6.94 24.65
N ARG A 235 18.26 -8.15 24.14
CA ARG A 235 19.61 -8.49 23.64
C ARG A 235 20.00 -7.64 22.45
N TRP A 236 19.10 -7.48 21.48
CA TRP A 236 19.33 -6.63 20.32
C TRP A 236 19.60 -5.18 20.73
N LEU A 237 18.85 -4.64 21.69
CA LEU A 237 19.10 -3.30 22.23
C LEU A 237 20.49 -3.19 22.86
N ALA A 238 20.93 -4.19 23.63
CA ALA A 238 22.26 -4.22 24.21
C ALA A 238 23.37 -4.26 23.14
N GLU A 239 23.18 -5.05 22.08
CA GLU A 239 24.11 -5.15 20.95
C GLU A 239 24.22 -3.83 20.18
N VAL A 240 23.09 -3.17 19.89
CA VAL A 240 23.08 -1.87 19.21
C VAL A 240 23.77 -0.81 20.07
N ARG A 241 23.51 -0.77 21.38
CA ARG A 241 24.14 0.18 22.32
C ARG A 241 25.64 -0.02 22.48
N ALA A 242 26.16 -1.22 22.20
CA ALA A 242 27.59 -1.49 22.22
C ALA A 242 28.34 -0.95 20.98
N GLN A 243 27.62 -0.52 19.94
CA GLN A 243 28.23 0.02 18.72
C GLN A 243 28.72 1.46 18.93
N PRO A 244 29.79 1.89 18.24
CA PRO A 244 30.31 3.25 18.38
C PRO A 244 29.51 4.31 17.59
N ASN A 245 28.58 3.89 16.73
CA ASN A 245 27.91 4.75 15.76
C ASN A 245 26.85 5.63 16.44
N ARG A 246 26.79 6.91 16.06
CA ARG A 246 25.80 7.87 16.53
C ARG A 246 25.12 8.57 15.36
N LEU A 247 23.81 8.73 15.45
CA LEU A 247 23.00 9.43 14.45
C LEU A 247 22.90 10.90 14.84
N ASP A 248 23.91 11.66 14.41
CA ASP A 248 24.03 13.10 14.61
C ASP A 248 23.58 13.86 13.35
N ALA A 249 23.36 15.17 13.42
CA ALA A 249 22.93 15.97 12.27
C ALA A 249 23.80 15.79 11.00
N THR A 250 25.12 15.69 11.16
CA THR A 250 26.05 15.46 10.03
C THR A 250 25.88 14.07 9.42
N GLU A 251 25.65 13.06 10.25
CA GLU A 251 25.43 11.69 9.77
C GLU A 251 24.06 11.55 9.11
N TYR A 252 23.04 12.22 9.67
CA TYR A 252 21.72 12.34 9.07
C TYR A 252 21.79 12.99 7.68
N GLU A 253 22.53 14.10 7.53
CA GLU A 253 22.72 14.73 6.21
C GLU A 253 23.32 13.76 5.19
N LYS A 254 24.34 12.98 5.58
CA LYS A 254 24.91 11.94 4.71
C LYS A 254 23.88 10.87 4.34
N LEU A 255 23.08 10.40 5.29
CA LEU A 255 22.04 9.40 5.06
C LEU A 255 20.94 9.89 4.12
N THR A 256 20.58 11.18 4.20
CA THR A 256 19.57 11.79 3.32
C THR A 256 20.04 12.00 1.88
N ARG A 257 21.35 11.85 1.59
CA ARG A 257 21.84 11.90 0.21
C ARG A 257 21.32 10.70 -0.58
N ARG A 258 20.83 10.99 -1.79
CA ARG A 258 20.38 10.02 -2.80
C ARG A 258 21.37 8.88 -2.98
N SER A 259 21.11 7.77 -2.31
CA SER A 259 21.96 6.58 -2.34
C SER A 259 21.14 5.37 -1.89
N THR A 260 21.62 4.17 -2.17
CA THR A 260 21.06 2.94 -1.59
C THR A 260 22.07 2.35 -0.60
N LEU A 261 21.60 1.65 0.43
CA LEU A 261 22.47 0.94 1.36
C LEU A 261 22.49 -0.55 1.01
N PRO A 262 23.66 -1.19 0.93
CA PRO A 262 23.75 -2.63 0.68
C PRO A 262 23.34 -3.45 1.92
N HIS A 263 23.53 -2.90 3.12
CA HIS A 263 23.24 -3.56 4.39
C HIS A 263 22.53 -2.59 5.35
N PRO A 264 21.67 -3.09 6.24
CA PRO A 264 21.10 -2.29 7.31
C PRO A 264 22.19 -1.69 8.21
N LEU A 265 21.92 -0.51 8.77
CA LEU A 265 22.80 0.17 9.71
C LEU A 265 22.09 0.31 11.07
N ALA A 266 22.87 0.32 12.14
CA ALA A 266 22.39 0.59 13.49
C ALA A 266 23.25 1.69 14.15
N TYR A 267 22.59 2.48 15.00
CA TYR A 267 23.16 3.62 15.71
C TYR A 267 22.80 3.50 17.19
N ALA A 268 23.82 3.56 18.04
CA ALA A 268 23.72 3.39 19.49
C ALA A 268 23.10 4.60 20.20
N ALA A 269 23.22 5.78 19.58
CA ALA A 269 22.66 7.03 20.09
C ALA A 269 22.07 7.86 18.96
N VAL A 270 20.99 8.58 19.25
CA VAL A 270 20.32 9.49 18.31
C VAL A 270 20.23 10.88 18.93
N GLN A 271 20.38 11.93 18.11
CA GLN A 271 20.11 13.28 18.54
C GLN A 271 18.66 13.42 19.04
N PRO A 272 18.42 13.92 20.27
CA PRO A 272 17.08 14.13 20.79
C PRO A 272 16.27 15.06 19.89
N GLY A 273 15.03 14.71 19.60
CA GLY A 273 14.12 15.53 18.80
C GLY A 273 14.40 15.55 17.29
N LEU A 274 15.23 14.64 16.77
CA LEU A 274 15.54 14.54 15.33
C LEU A 274 14.26 14.48 14.47
N PHE A 275 13.27 13.69 14.86
CA PHE A 275 12.01 13.56 14.13
C PHE A 275 11.25 14.90 14.04
N GLU A 276 11.11 15.61 15.16
CA GLU A 276 10.43 16.92 15.20
C GLU A 276 11.16 17.95 14.33
N GLN A 277 12.49 17.92 14.36
CA GLN A 277 13.31 18.77 13.51
C GLN A 277 13.01 18.49 12.03
N VAL A 278 12.98 17.23 11.61
CA VAL A 278 12.68 16.85 10.23
C VAL A 278 11.28 17.29 9.80
N VAL A 279 10.28 17.09 10.65
CA VAL A 279 8.91 17.56 10.40
C VAL A 279 8.89 19.09 10.23
N SER A 280 9.54 19.83 11.15
CA SER A 280 9.54 21.30 11.14
C SER A 280 10.26 21.91 9.95
N LEU A 281 11.32 21.27 9.44
CA LEU A 281 12.09 21.75 8.28
C LEU A 281 11.24 21.78 6.99
N GLN A 282 10.23 20.92 6.91
CA GLN A 282 9.38 20.74 5.74
C GLN A 282 7.98 21.36 5.91
N GLN A 283 7.65 21.87 7.10
CA GLN A 283 6.42 22.63 7.27
C GLN A 283 6.55 23.97 6.55
N PRO A 284 5.58 24.36 5.71
CA PRO A 284 5.52 25.72 5.22
C PRO A 284 5.38 26.62 6.45
N SER A 285 6.43 27.38 6.75
CA SER A 285 6.43 28.31 7.87
C SER A 285 5.16 29.16 7.78
N GLY A 286 4.43 29.32 8.89
CA GLY A 286 3.18 30.10 8.92
C GLY A 286 3.34 31.53 8.36
N HIS A 287 4.57 32.02 8.22
CA HIS A 287 4.92 33.28 7.56
C HIS A 287 4.71 33.26 6.03
N ALA A 288 4.85 32.10 5.36
CA ALA A 288 4.57 31.98 3.92
C ALA A 288 3.06 32.11 3.60
N LEU A 289 2.19 31.66 4.52
CA LEU A 289 0.74 31.84 4.42
C LEU A 289 0.29 33.27 4.73
N GLU A 290 1.07 34.03 5.50
CA GLU A 290 0.79 35.43 5.79
C GLU A 290 1.18 36.37 4.62
N LEU A 291 2.26 36.04 3.91
CA LEU A 291 2.67 36.74 2.68
C LEU A 291 1.72 36.55 1.49
N ALA A 292 0.93 35.47 1.48
CA ALA A 292 -0.11 35.23 0.48
C ALA A 292 -1.38 36.08 0.69
N LYS A 293 -1.51 36.79 1.83
CA LYS A 293 -2.63 37.69 2.12
C LYS A 293 -2.36 39.16 1.78
N LEU A 294 -1.16 39.51 1.31
CA LEU A 294 -0.87 40.86 0.83
C LEU A 294 -1.56 41.07 -0.53
N PRO A 295 -2.31 42.17 -0.74
CA PRO A 295 -2.93 42.45 -2.04
C PRO A 295 -1.85 42.55 -3.12
N PRO A 296 -2.14 42.11 -4.36
CA PRO A 296 -1.13 42.07 -5.42
C PRO A 296 -0.54 43.46 -5.66
N ARG A 297 0.80 43.55 -5.67
CA ARG A 297 1.50 44.76 -6.10
C ARG A 297 1.03 45.12 -7.52
N PRO A 298 0.65 46.38 -7.80
CA PRO A 298 0.31 46.79 -9.14
C PRO A 298 1.54 46.58 -10.05
N MET A 299 1.34 45.85 -11.16
CA MET A 299 2.36 45.70 -12.19
C MET A 299 2.71 47.07 -12.76
N PRO A 300 3.99 47.40 -12.99
CA PRO A 300 4.35 48.60 -13.73
C PRO A 300 3.84 48.47 -15.17
N MET A 301 2.94 49.39 -15.55
CA MET A 301 2.48 49.57 -16.92
C MET A 301 3.68 49.75 -17.85
N ALA A 302 3.77 48.92 -18.89
CA ALA A 302 4.74 49.09 -19.96
C ALA A 302 4.50 50.45 -20.64
N VAL A 303 5.49 51.34 -20.57
CA VAL A 303 5.49 52.60 -21.30
C VAL A 303 5.75 52.28 -22.77
N ASP A 304 4.72 52.45 -23.58
CA ASP A 304 4.78 52.46 -25.04
C ASP A 304 5.67 53.63 -25.50
N ARG A 305 6.90 53.34 -25.90
CA ARG A 305 7.75 54.30 -26.61
C ARG A 305 7.41 54.22 -28.09
N GLY A 306 6.48 55.08 -28.51
CA GLY A 306 6.20 55.34 -29.91
C GLY A 306 7.46 55.71 -30.69
N MET A 307 7.69 55.00 -31.81
CA MET A 307 8.66 55.36 -32.84
C MET A 307 8.22 56.65 -33.55
N PRO A 308 9.12 57.60 -33.84
CA PRO A 308 8.80 58.74 -34.69
C PRO A 308 8.79 58.34 -36.16
N HIS A 309 7.74 58.79 -36.86
CA HIS A 309 7.68 58.83 -38.33
C HIS A 309 8.80 59.71 -38.88
N ASP A 310 9.63 59.18 -39.78
CA ASP A 310 10.46 59.98 -40.67
C ASP A 310 9.83 60.03 -42.06
N HIS A 311 9.52 61.26 -42.48
CA HIS A 311 8.99 61.59 -43.79
C HIS A 311 10.14 61.97 -44.72
N GLY A 312 10.42 61.08 -45.69
CA GLY A 312 10.49 61.49 -47.09
C GLY A 312 11.80 62.04 -47.65
N LYS A 313 12.10 61.48 -48.83
CA LYS A 313 12.64 62.10 -50.05
C LYS A 313 14.16 62.07 -50.31
N THR A 314 14.38 61.77 -51.59
CA THR A 314 15.44 62.19 -52.53
C THR A 314 16.66 61.30 -52.77
N GLN A 315 16.74 60.93 -54.06
CA GLN A 315 17.81 60.37 -54.90
C GLN A 315 18.01 58.85 -54.90
#